data_AF-A0A2E0MFV8-F1
#
_entry.id   AF-A0A2E0MFV8-F1
#
_cell.length_a   1.000
_cell.length_b   1.000
_cell.length_c   1.000
_cell.angle_alpha   90.00
_cell.angle_beta   90.00
_cell.angle_gamma   90.00
#
_symmetry.space_group_name_H-M   'P 1'
#
loop_
_entity.id
_entity.type
_entity.pdbx_description
1 polymer ?
#
loop_
_entity_poly.entity_id
_entity_poly.type
_entity_poly.pdbx_seq_one_letter_code
_entity_poly.pdbx_strand_id
1 'polypeptide(L)'
;MVKKMSKVISLVVVLFCAVQSAFGQFSTNPCSIDGVYCNDTADRNGVIYSFHGDTVCYPAPGTSMPFWLAVGDASTRTIDTTFVSPVAATVLSGPGYLQGPLAQNISKYSHFNDWKFTASGVYEIEFSIAGLYKDTVFFKVAEEVDFCSQVPDGCGDGGGDLVYPSTGNGGIIPVDAIFPITVGVINSLTGQLDSSFFGYIFLDQLSGPGNMYGTLNMYGARWLTFTDVRFDTEGTYLVEISTSLGYTPDTITVDVYTPTEGVNTPNYSSLSIFPNPFNHNVTIKFDDGQRIGEVNIINSQGKLVETHSLISSSTLNLSHLPKGVYFIEAISLIGLKSEVSILVKK
;
A
#
# COMPACT_ATOMS: atom_id res chain seq x y z
N MET A 1 17.40 61.22 12.78
CA MET A 1 16.33 60.30 13.24
C MET A 1 15.80 59.33 12.16
N VAL A 2 16.15 59.49 10.87
CA VAL A 2 15.54 58.73 9.76
C VAL A 2 16.25 57.39 9.44
N LYS A 3 17.50 57.17 9.88
CA LYS A 3 18.28 55.95 9.54
C LYS A 3 17.92 54.68 10.34
N LYS A 4 17.17 54.78 11.46
CA LYS A 4 16.79 53.61 12.27
C LYS A 4 15.51 52.91 11.81
N MET A 5 14.66 53.57 11.00
CA MET A 5 13.38 53.00 10.57
C MET A 5 13.49 52.08 9.34
N SER A 6 14.53 52.25 8.51
CA SER A 6 14.72 51.45 7.29
C SER A 6 15.17 50.00 7.57
N LYS A 7 15.92 49.75 8.66
CA LYS A 7 16.35 48.38 9.01
C LYS A 7 15.23 47.51 9.57
N VAL A 8 14.22 48.10 10.21
CA VAL A 8 13.08 47.34 10.77
C VAL A 8 12.13 46.88 9.67
N ILE A 9 11.94 47.70 8.63
CA ILE A 9 11.08 47.34 7.50
C ILE A 9 11.70 46.24 6.63
N SER A 10 13.02 46.26 6.40
CA SER A 10 13.69 45.15 5.68
C SER A 10 13.66 43.83 6.45
N LEU A 11 13.73 43.85 7.79
CA LEU A 11 13.66 42.62 8.59
C LEU A 11 12.25 42.01 8.56
N VAL A 12 11.20 42.84 8.57
CA VAL A 12 9.79 42.37 8.51
C VAL A 12 9.43 41.84 7.12
N VAL A 13 9.97 42.43 6.04
CA VAL A 13 9.72 41.94 4.67
C VAL A 13 10.45 40.62 4.38
N VAL A 14 11.67 40.44 4.89
CA VAL A 14 12.38 39.14 4.77
C VAL A 14 11.70 38.06 5.62
N LEU A 15 11.16 38.42 6.80
CA LEU A 15 10.40 37.49 7.63
C LEU A 15 9.03 37.13 7.03
N PHE A 16 8.42 38.00 6.21
CA PHE A 16 7.17 37.69 5.52
C PHE A 16 7.36 36.91 4.21
N CYS A 17 8.48 37.07 3.51
CA CYS A 17 8.76 36.28 2.31
C CYS A 17 9.29 34.87 2.60
N ALA A 18 9.92 34.63 3.76
CA ALA A 18 10.42 33.30 4.12
C ALA A 18 9.35 32.35 4.71
N VAL A 19 8.11 32.81 4.91
CA VAL A 19 7.02 31.98 5.48
C VAL A 19 6.00 31.54 4.41
N GLN A 20 6.18 31.93 3.14
CA GLN A 20 5.22 31.62 2.07
C GLN A 20 5.57 30.40 1.21
N SER A 21 6.61 29.64 1.54
CA SER A 21 6.99 28.43 0.80
C SER A 21 7.18 27.22 1.72
N ALA A 22 6.09 26.66 2.27
CA ALA A 22 6.18 25.36 2.97
C ALA A 22 4.88 24.55 3.11
N PHE A 23 3.69 25.06 2.75
CA PHE A 23 2.43 24.31 2.98
C PHE A 23 1.58 24.12 1.71
N GLY A 24 2.21 24.20 0.54
CA GLY A 24 1.53 24.18 -0.76
C GLY A 24 1.41 22.82 -1.44
N GLN A 25 1.26 21.71 -0.71
CA GLN A 25 0.81 20.42 -1.27
C GLN A 25 -0.02 19.61 -0.24
N PHE A 26 -0.73 20.30 0.67
CA PHE A 26 -1.62 19.59 1.60
C PHE A 26 -2.91 19.24 0.90
N SER A 27 -3.00 17.96 0.55
CA SER A 27 -4.14 17.24 0.02
C SER A 27 -4.64 17.71 -1.34
N THR A 28 -4.60 16.79 -2.30
CA THR A 28 -5.35 16.93 -3.54
C THR A 28 -6.82 17.17 -3.20
N ASN A 29 -7.43 18.14 -3.88
CA ASN A 29 -8.87 18.36 -3.81
C ASN A 29 -9.56 17.02 -4.10
N PRO A 30 -10.32 16.42 -3.17
CA PRO A 30 -10.98 15.13 -3.39
C PRO A 30 -11.79 15.09 -4.69
N CYS A 31 -12.36 16.23 -5.08
CA CYS A 31 -13.15 16.38 -6.32
C CYS A 31 -12.34 16.29 -7.62
N SER A 32 -11.01 16.29 -7.57
CA SER A 32 -10.14 16.08 -8.73
C SER A 32 -9.59 14.66 -8.83
N ILE A 33 -9.94 13.79 -7.88
CA ILE A 33 -9.55 12.38 -7.89
C ILE A 33 -10.57 11.64 -8.75
N ASP A 34 -10.09 10.81 -9.68
CA ASP A 34 -10.99 10.01 -10.52
C ASP A 34 -11.85 9.06 -9.66
N GLY A 35 -13.10 8.88 -10.07
CA GLY A 35 -14.10 8.12 -9.29
C GLY A 35 -14.59 8.81 -8.00
N VAL A 36 -14.19 10.06 -7.73
CA VAL A 36 -14.78 10.88 -6.66
C VAL A 36 -15.53 12.05 -7.28
N TYR A 37 -16.83 12.07 -7.11
CA TYR A 37 -17.68 13.13 -7.65
C TYR A 37 -17.97 14.16 -6.56
N CYS A 38 -18.22 15.40 -6.96
CA CYS A 38 -18.58 16.47 -6.04
C CYS A 38 -19.81 17.20 -6.57
N ASN A 39 -20.84 17.28 -5.74
CA ASN A 39 -22.10 17.93 -6.05
C ASN A 39 -22.58 18.70 -4.82
N ASP A 40 -23.40 19.72 -4.98
CA ASP A 40 -24.07 20.45 -3.89
C ASP A 40 -25.41 19.80 -3.47
N THR A 41 -25.89 18.83 -4.25
CA THR A 41 -27.16 18.12 -4.07
C THR A 41 -26.98 16.61 -3.86
N ALA A 42 -25.78 16.16 -3.51
CA ALA A 42 -25.53 14.75 -3.24
C ALA A 42 -26.37 14.23 -2.06
N ASP A 43 -26.92 13.04 -2.19
CA ASP A 43 -27.58 12.36 -1.07
C ASP A 43 -26.57 12.16 0.06
N ARG A 44 -26.97 12.39 1.31
CA ARG A 44 -26.10 12.23 2.48
C ARG A 44 -26.39 10.88 3.13
N ASN A 45 -25.93 9.79 2.52
CA ASN A 45 -26.20 8.45 3.02
C ASN A 45 -25.02 7.81 3.77
N GLY A 46 -23.83 8.42 3.74
CA GLY A 46 -22.68 7.89 4.46
C GLY A 46 -21.46 8.80 4.50
N VAL A 47 -20.37 8.23 5.03
CA VAL A 47 -19.04 8.81 5.09
C VAL A 47 -18.22 8.29 3.92
N ILE A 48 -17.43 9.16 3.30
CA ILE A 48 -16.55 8.83 2.18
C ILE A 48 -15.12 9.12 2.61
N TYR A 49 -14.20 8.19 2.38
CA TYR A 49 -12.78 8.34 2.68
C TYR A 49 -11.92 8.41 1.42
N SER A 50 -10.68 8.87 1.56
CA SER A 50 -9.69 8.84 0.49
C SER A 50 -9.25 7.43 0.09
N PHE A 51 -9.40 6.45 0.99
CA PHE A 51 -9.10 5.05 0.75
C PHE A 51 -10.38 4.24 0.46
N HIS A 52 -10.20 2.97 0.10
CA HIS A 52 -11.28 2.03 -0.22
C HIS A 52 -11.46 1.01 0.91
N GLY A 53 -12.72 0.73 1.24
CA GLY A 53 -13.08 -0.26 2.25
C GLY A 53 -13.07 0.27 3.69
N ASP A 54 -13.24 -0.66 4.63
CA ASP A 54 -13.24 -0.40 6.08
C ASP A 54 -11.85 -0.52 6.71
N THR A 55 -10.85 -0.97 5.94
CA THR A 55 -9.50 -1.24 6.43
C THR A 55 -8.49 -0.45 5.61
N VAL A 56 -7.63 0.31 6.28
CA VAL A 56 -6.54 1.09 5.67
C VAL A 56 -5.19 0.58 6.16
N CYS A 57 -4.26 0.33 5.22
CA CYS A 57 -2.86 0.06 5.54
C CYS A 57 -2.16 1.37 5.86
N TYR A 58 -1.84 1.58 7.13
CA TYR A 58 -1.16 2.79 7.61
C TYR A 58 0.35 2.53 7.74
N PRO A 59 1.22 3.52 7.52
CA PRO A 59 2.66 3.38 7.69
C PRO A 59 3.06 3.05 9.13
N ALA A 60 4.35 2.78 9.30
CA ALA A 60 4.97 2.47 10.58
C ALA A 60 4.74 3.56 11.65
N PRO A 61 4.82 3.20 12.95
CA PRO A 61 4.64 4.14 14.05
C PRO A 61 5.48 5.42 13.93
N GLY A 62 4.94 6.53 14.44
CA GLY A 62 5.59 7.86 14.36
C GLY A 62 5.51 8.55 12.99
N THR A 63 5.01 7.86 11.97
CA THR A 63 4.77 8.39 10.63
C THR A 63 3.34 8.89 10.48
N SER A 64 3.15 9.97 9.71
CA SER A 64 1.86 10.46 9.29
C SER A 64 1.64 10.22 7.80
N MET A 65 0.51 9.58 7.50
CA MET A 65 -0.06 9.41 6.17
C MET A 65 -1.35 10.23 6.09
N PRO A 66 -1.34 11.38 5.39
CA PRO A 66 -2.52 12.20 5.21
C PRO A 66 -3.67 11.46 4.53
N PHE A 67 -4.88 11.65 5.04
CA PHE A 67 -6.10 11.19 4.39
C PHE A 67 -7.21 12.24 4.53
N TRP A 68 -8.28 12.06 3.77
CA TRP A 68 -9.46 12.92 3.87
C TRP A 68 -10.72 12.10 4.13
N LEU A 69 -11.70 12.77 4.74
CA LEU A 69 -13.05 12.26 4.85
C LEU A 69 -14.07 13.33 4.47
N ALA A 70 -15.22 12.89 4.00
CA ALA A 70 -16.33 13.72 3.60
C ALA A 70 -17.67 13.04 3.91
N VAL A 71 -18.77 13.77 3.73
CA VAL A 71 -20.13 13.20 3.79
C VAL A 71 -20.77 13.35 2.42
N GLY A 72 -21.53 12.34 2.01
CA GLY A 72 -22.21 12.32 0.73
C GLY A 72 -22.82 10.96 0.45
N ASP A 73 -22.90 10.63 -0.84
CA ASP A 73 -23.42 9.35 -1.30
C ASP A 73 -22.26 8.37 -1.36
N ALA A 74 -22.15 7.53 -0.32
CA ALA A 74 -21.10 6.54 -0.18
C ALA A 74 -21.15 5.46 -1.28
N SER A 75 -22.32 5.21 -1.88
CA SER A 75 -22.47 4.20 -2.93
C SER A 75 -21.88 4.65 -4.27
N THR A 76 -22.01 5.94 -4.58
CA THR A 76 -21.46 6.55 -5.81
C THR A 76 -20.16 7.32 -5.57
N ARG A 77 -19.69 7.40 -4.32
CA ARG A 77 -18.58 8.26 -3.89
C ARG A 77 -18.78 9.73 -4.27
N THR A 78 -20.03 10.21 -4.23
CA THR A 78 -20.34 11.62 -4.51
C THR A 78 -20.35 12.44 -3.22
N ILE A 79 -19.39 13.35 -3.05
CA ILE A 79 -19.27 14.25 -1.91
C ILE A 79 -20.31 15.37 -2.00
N ASP A 80 -21.01 15.65 -0.89
CA ASP A 80 -21.80 16.87 -0.73
C ASP A 80 -20.91 18.05 -0.34
N THR A 81 -20.66 18.95 -1.29
CA THR A 81 -19.84 20.15 -1.10
C THR A 81 -20.52 21.28 -0.31
N THR A 82 -21.76 21.10 0.13
CA THR A 82 -22.43 22.02 1.05
C THR A 82 -22.38 21.55 2.50
N PHE A 83 -21.91 20.32 2.74
CA PHE A 83 -21.91 19.75 4.08
C PHE A 83 -20.88 20.43 4.99
N VAL A 84 -21.36 20.90 6.13
CA VAL A 84 -20.55 21.51 7.19
C VAL A 84 -20.98 20.95 8.53
N SER A 85 -20.06 20.30 9.24
CA SER A 85 -20.36 19.64 10.53
C SER A 85 -19.07 19.29 11.27
N PRO A 86 -19.05 19.27 12.62
CA PRO A 86 -17.97 18.65 13.36
C PRO A 86 -17.91 17.14 13.08
N VAL A 87 -16.69 16.62 13.02
CA VAL A 87 -16.35 15.20 13.07
C VAL A 87 -15.42 14.96 14.27
N ALA A 88 -15.68 13.89 15.01
CA ALA A 88 -14.82 13.41 16.07
C ALA A 88 -14.41 11.97 15.78
N ALA A 89 -13.13 11.66 15.99
CA ALA A 89 -12.56 10.33 15.93
C ALA A 89 -12.32 9.81 17.34
N THR A 90 -12.71 8.56 17.59
CA THR A 90 -12.50 7.87 18.87
C THR A 90 -11.76 6.56 18.61
N VAL A 91 -10.61 6.37 19.25
CA VAL A 91 -9.93 5.08 19.24
C VAL A 91 -10.68 4.13 20.16
N LEU A 92 -11.31 3.09 19.58
CA LEU A 92 -12.06 2.07 20.31
C LEU A 92 -11.14 0.98 20.86
N SER A 93 -10.18 0.53 20.05
CA SER A 93 -9.20 -0.48 20.41
C SER A 93 -7.88 -0.29 19.64
N GLY A 94 -6.78 -0.82 20.19
CA GLY A 94 -5.47 -0.79 19.54
C GLY A 94 -4.30 -1.00 20.51
N PRO A 95 -3.10 -1.33 20.00
CA PRO A 95 -1.91 -1.63 20.81
C PRO A 95 -1.18 -0.40 21.37
N GLY A 96 -1.60 0.81 21.00
CA GLY A 96 -0.96 2.06 21.41
C GLY A 96 -1.93 3.24 21.41
N TYR A 97 -1.41 4.46 21.23
CA TYR A 97 -2.19 5.69 21.17
C TYR A 97 -2.11 6.32 19.78
N LEU A 98 -3.16 7.06 19.44
CA LEU A 98 -3.19 7.95 18.28
C LEU A 98 -2.84 9.37 18.72
N GLN A 99 -1.84 9.97 18.09
CA GLN A 99 -1.47 11.37 18.23
C GLN A 99 -2.04 12.18 17.06
N GLY A 100 -2.47 13.41 17.31
CA GLY A 100 -3.04 14.30 16.30
C GLY A 100 -4.42 14.84 16.70
N PRO A 101 -5.03 15.70 15.88
CA PRO A 101 -6.37 16.23 16.15
C PRO A 101 -7.42 15.12 16.02
N LEU A 102 -8.11 14.81 17.12
CA LEU A 102 -9.20 13.83 17.15
C LEU A 102 -10.57 14.46 16.86
N ALA A 103 -10.65 15.78 16.69
CA ALA A 103 -11.89 16.44 16.31
C ALA A 103 -11.58 17.67 15.45
N GLN A 104 -12.37 17.86 14.40
CA GLN A 104 -12.28 19.01 13.50
C GLN A 104 -13.59 19.20 12.75
N ASN A 105 -13.71 20.29 12.00
CA ASN A 105 -14.88 20.53 11.16
C ASN A 105 -14.67 19.96 9.76
N ILE A 106 -15.72 19.35 9.23
CA ILE A 106 -15.89 19.12 7.80
C ILE A 106 -16.40 20.43 7.21
N SER A 107 -15.75 20.91 6.15
CA SER A 107 -16.23 22.02 5.34
C SER A 107 -16.02 21.62 3.89
N LYS A 108 -17.03 20.98 3.28
CA LYS A 108 -16.94 20.10 2.09
C LYS A 108 -16.34 18.73 2.41
N TYR A 109 -15.12 18.74 2.93
CA TYR A 109 -14.36 17.58 3.37
C TYR A 109 -13.40 18.02 4.48
N SER A 110 -12.71 17.08 5.10
CA SER A 110 -11.79 17.32 6.20
C SER A 110 -10.54 16.48 6.04
N HIS A 111 -9.37 17.08 6.30
CA HIS A 111 -8.06 16.45 6.11
C HIS A 111 -7.41 16.13 7.45
N PHE A 112 -6.94 14.90 7.59
CA PHE A 112 -6.21 14.42 8.76
C PHE A 112 -4.76 14.21 8.37
N ASN A 113 -3.94 15.25 8.57
CA ASN A 113 -2.56 15.30 8.05
C ASN A 113 -1.49 14.98 9.09
N ASP A 114 -1.87 14.95 10.37
CA ASP A 114 -0.94 14.89 11.51
C ASP A 114 -1.16 13.67 12.41
N TRP A 115 -1.92 12.69 11.92
CA TRP A 115 -2.19 11.46 12.67
C TRP A 115 -0.94 10.60 12.74
N LYS A 116 -0.57 10.16 13.95
CA LYS A 116 0.57 9.27 14.18
C LYS A 116 0.23 8.22 15.22
N PHE A 117 0.49 6.97 14.91
CA PHE A 117 0.32 5.87 15.87
C PHE A 117 1.63 5.61 16.62
N THR A 118 1.54 5.22 17.89
CA THR A 118 2.72 4.95 18.73
C THR A 118 3.21 3.51 18.68
N ALA A 119 2.41 2.57 18.15
CA ALA A 119 2.74 1.15 18.06
C ALA A 119 2.12 0.53 16.80
N SER A 120 2.76 -0.51 16.25
CA SER A 120 2.25 -1.27 15.12
C SER A 120 1.12 -2.20 15.54
N GLY A 121 0.26 -2.57 14.59
CA GLY A 121 -0.89 -3.45 14.80
C GLY A 121 -2.20 -2.83 14.27
N VAL A 122 -3.33 -3.39 14.69
CA VAL A 122 -4.65 -2.96 14.20
C VAL A 122 -5.30 -2.06 15.23
N TYR A 123 -5.73 -0.87 14.79
CA TYR A 123 -6.53 0.06 15.57
C TYR A 123 -7.93 0.14 14.99
N GLU A 124 -8.92 0.15 15.86
CA GLU A 124 -10.32 0.36 15.51
C GLU A 124 -10.70 1.79 15.87
N ILE A 125 -11.09 2.59 14.88
CA ILE A 125 -11.40 4.01 15.04
C ILE A 125 -12.83 4.29 14.60
N GLU A 126 -13.65 4.82 15.51
CA GLU A 126 -14.99 5.32 15.19
C GLU A 126 -14.92 6.81 14.81
N PHE A 127 -15.43 7.15 13.63
CA PHE A 127 -15.73 8.52 13.24
C PHE A 127 -17.21 8.84 13.53
N SER A 128 -17.46 9.88 14.31
CA SER A 128 -18.80 10.38 14.64
C SER A 128 -18.98 11.79 14.10
N ILE A 129 -19.92 11.97 13.17
CA ILE A 129 -20.19 13.24 12.48
C ILE A 129 -21.49 13.84 13.00
N ALA A 130 -21.39 14.82 13.91
CA ALA A 130 -22.51 15.49 14.60
C ALA A 130 -23.64 14.57 15.11
N GLY A 131 -23.34 13.30 15.42
CA GLY A 131 -24.33 12.30 15.82
C GLY A 131 -25.28 11.84 14.70
N LEU A 132 -25.06 12.28 13.46
CA LEU A 132 -25.83 11.86 12.28
C LEU A 132 -25.28 10.54 11.71
N TYR A 133 -23.96 10.46 11.58
CA TYR A 133 -23.26 9.31 11.04
C TYR A 133 -22.26 8.82 12.06
N LYS A 134 -22.18 7.49 12.16
CA LYS A 134 -21.11 6.78 12.84
C LYS A 134 -20.58 5.74 11.89
N ASP A 135 -19.28 5.70 11.77
CA ASP A 135 -18.61 4.71 10.93
C ASP A 135 -17.31 4.27 11.59
N THR A 136 -16.94 3.01 11.39
CA THR A 136 -15.78 2.40 12.04
C THR A 136 -14.79 1.93 11.00
N VAL A 137 -13.53 2.36 11.15
CA VAL A 137 -12.44 2.06 10.24
C VAL A 137 -11.30 1.38 11.01
N PHE A 138 -10.72 0.36 10.39
CA PHE A 138 -9.57 -0.38 10.88
C PHE A 138 -8.27 0.16 10.27
N PHE A 139 -7.40 0.70 11.11
CA PHE A 139 -6.06 1.14 10.70
C PHE A 139 -5.07 0.03 11.01
N LYS A 140 -4.57 -0.64 9.96
CA LYS A 140 -3.51 -1.63 10.06
C LYS A 140 -2.16 -0.94 9.94
N VAL A 141 -1.60 -0.56 11.08
CA VAL A 141 -0.29 0.12 11.21
C VAL A 141 0.82 -0.90 11.02
N ALA A 142 1.60 -0.74 9.96
CA ALA A 142 2.71 -1.63 9.61
C ALA A 142 3.81 -1.63 10.68
N GLU A 143 4.62 -2.69 10.71
CA GLU A 143 5.89 -2.67 11.46
C GLU A 143 6.91 -1.79 10.73
N GLU A 144 7.84 -1.20 11.47
CA GLU A 144 8.95 -0.45 10.88
C GLU A 144 9.85 -1.41 10.09
N VAL A 145 10.06 -1.10 8.82
CA VAL A 145 10.98 -1.86 7.96
C VAL A 145 12.41 -1.52 8.39
N ASP A 146 13.27 -2.52 8.57
CA ASP A 146 14.70 -2.30 8.78
C ASP A 146 15.37 -1.92 7.45
N PHE A 147 15.23 -0.65 7.06
CA PHE A 147 15.78 -0.17 5.79
C PHE A 147 17.31 -0.07 5.83
N CYS A 148 17.91 0.11 7.02
CA CYS A 148 19.36 0.10 7.20
C CYS A 148 19.99 -1.20 6.68
N SER A 149 19.35 -2.34 6.94
CA SER A 149 19.85 -3.65 6.49
C SER A 149 19.79 -3.86 4.96
N GLN A 150 19.00 -3.04 4.26
CA GLN A 150 18.82 -3.13 2.81
C GLN A 150 19.79 -2.25 2.04
N VAL A 151 20.39 -1.26 2.71
CA VAL A 151 21.41 -0.39 2.12
C VAL A 151 22.79 -1.01 2.35
N PRO A 152 23.62 -1.23 1.30
CA PRO A 152 24.91 -1.91 1.44
C PRO A 152 25.86 -1.28 2.46
N ASP A 153 25.87 0.05 2.54
CA ASP A 153 26.75 0.81 3.44
C ASP A 153 26.13 1.04 4.84
N GLY A 154 24.94 0.50 5.08
CA GLY A 154 24.21 0.59 6.33
C GLY A 154 23.67 1.98 6.63
N CYS A 155 23.59 2.31 7.92
CA CYS A 155 23.06 3.57 8.41
C CYS A 155 24.12 4.44 9.08
N GLY A 156 24.00 5.75 8.87
CA GLY A 156 24.72 6.82 9.53
C GLY A 156 23.77 7.78 10.25
N ASP A 157 24.33 8.68 11.04
CA ASP A 157 23.59 9.73 11.74
C ASP A 157 23.88 11.07 11.04
N GLY A 158 22.88 11.62 10.34
CA GLY A 158 22.99 12.87 9.61
C GLY A 158 23.70 12.76 8.25
N GLY A 159 23.81 13.93 7.60
CA GLY A 159 24.58 14.09 6.38
C GLY A 159 23.89 13.61 5.10
N GLY A 160 22.62 13.22 5.16
CA GLY A 160 21.86 12.90 3.96
C GLY A 160 21.75 14.09 3.00
N ASP A 161 21.90 13.84 1.71
CA ASP A 161 21.83 14.84 0.63
C ASP A 161 21.16 14.34 -0.65
N LEU A 162 20.96 13.03 -0.79
CA LEU A 162 20.34 12.37 -1.94
C LEU A 162 19.16 11.48 -1.50
N VAL A 163 18.02 11.62 -2.17
CA VAL A 163 16.87 10.73 -1.96
C VAL A 163 17.23 9.31 -2.41
N TYR A 164 16.82 8.31 -1.62
CA TYR A 164 17.09 6.91 -1.90
C TYR A 164 15.81 6.06 -1.78
N PRO A 165 15.18 5.70 -2.91
CA PRO A 165 14.00 4.88 -2.94
C PRO A 165 14.33 3.38 -3.06
N SER A 166 13.50 2.55 -2.44
CA SER A 166 13.50 1.10 -2.57
C SER A 166 12.09 0.60 -2.85
N THR A 167 11.97 -0.12 -3.97
CA THR A 167 10.71 -0.71 -4.44
C THR A 167 10.82 -2.22 -4.30
N GLY A 168 10.10 -2.81 -3.35
CA GLY A 168 10.29 -4.23 -2.98
C GLY A 168 10.10 -5.23 -4.15
N ASN A 169 9.35 -4.85 -5.18
CA ASN A 169 9.02 -5.68 -6.35
C ASN A 169 9.78 -5.27 -7.63
N GLY A 170 10.82 -4.43 -7.53
CA GLY A 170 11.58 -3.99 -8.71
C GLY A 170 10.79 -3.13 -9.70
N GLY A 171 9.68 -2.53 -9.25
CA GLY A 171 8.89 -1.59 -10.05
C GLY A 171 7.78 -2.19 -10.90
N ILE A 172 7.43 -3.47 -10.81
CA ILE A 172 6.36 -4.07 -11.65
C ILE A 172 5.11 -4.37 -10.81
N ILE A 173 3.94 -3.89 -11.22
CA ILE A 173 2.66 -4.13 -10.53
C ILE A 173 1.44 -4.23 -11.46
N PRO A 174 0.37 -4.94 -11.04
CA PRO A 174 -0.93 -4.85 -11.70
C PRO A 174 -1.54 -3.44 -11.64
N VAL A 175 -2.41 -3.10 -12.59
CA VAL A 175 -3.33 -1.95 -12.49
C VAL A 175 -4.11 -2.01 -11.17
N ASP A 176 -4.27 -0.86 -10.52
CA ASP A 176 -4.94 -0.65 -9.22
C ASP A 176 -4.36 -1.41 -8.01
N ALA A 177 -3.27 -2.16 -8.19
CA ALA A 177 -2.57 -2.78 -7.07
C ALA A 177 -1.79 -1.73 -6.26
N ILE A 178 -1.67 -1.98 -4.96
CA ILE A 178 -0.84 -1.16 -4.08
C ILE A 178 0.63 -1.37 -4.45
N PHE A 179 1.33 -0.26 -4.69
CA PHE A 179 2.76 -0.21 -4.93
C PHE A 179 3.50 0.31 -3.69
N PRO A 180 4.13 -0.57 -2.89
CA PRO A 180 4.88 -0.14 -1.73
C PRO A 180 6.22 0.49 -2.13
N ILE A 181 6.49 1.69 -1.65
CA ILE A 181 7.76 2.40 -1.85
C ILE A 181 8.31 2.78 -0.48
N THR A 182 9.53 2.34 -0.15
CA THR A 182 10.25 2.85 1.03
C THR A 182 11.27 3.86 0.59
N VAL A 183 11.25 5.05 1.18
CA VAL A 183 12.11 6.17 0.81
C VAL A 183 12.87 6.65 2.04
N GLY A 184 14.18 6.78 1.91
CA GLY A 184 15.02 7.49 2.87
C GLY A 184 15.94 8.48 2.16
N VAL A 185 16.93 8.99 2.89
CA VAL A 185 17.94 9.89 2.35
C VAL A 185 19.30 9.28 2.64
N ILE A 186 20.17 9.19 1.64
CA ILE A 186 21.55 8.73 1.81
C ILE A 186 22.51 9.90 1.73
N ASN A 187 23.69 9.73 2.32
CA ASN A 187 24.83 10.59 2.10
C ASN A 187 25.59 10.13 0.84
N SER A 188 25.62 10.98 -0.17
CA SER A 188 26.21 10.70 -1.49
C SER A 188 27.71 10.37 -1.46
N LEU A 189 28.42 10.79 -0.41
CA LEU A 189 29.86 10.53 -0.23
C LEU A 189 30.15 9.18 0.42
N THR A 190 29.26 8.70 1.29
CA THR A 190 29.47 7.50 2.12
C THR A 190 28.55 6.34 1.75
N GLY A 191 27.47 6.59 0.99
CA GLY A 191 26.43 5.63 0.69
C GLY A 191 25.51 5.29 1.87
N GLN A 192 25.79 5.82 3.07
CA GLN A 192 25.04 5.49 4.28
C GLN A 192 23.67 6.17 4.30
N LEU A 193 22.67 5.42 4.75
CA LEU A 193 21.32 5.91 4.98
C LEU A 193 21.28 6.80 6.24
N ASP A 194 20.77 8.03 6.10
CA ASP A 194 20.63 9.00 7.18
C ASP A 194 19.46 8.61 8.09
N SER A 195 19.80 7.99 9.22
CA SER A 195 18.82 7.58 10.23
C SER A 195 18.25 8.75 11.05
N SER A 196 18.77 9.97 10.88
CA SER A 196 18.32 11.18 11.56
C SER A 196 17.32 12.00 10.74
N PHE A 197 17.08 11.62 9.48
CA PHE A 197 16.17 12.32 8.58
C PHE A 197 14.81 12.57 9.26
N PHE A 198 14.25 13.76 9.08
CA PHE A 198 12.93 14.10 9.56
C PHE A 198 12.30 15.17 8.69
N GLY A 199 11.22 14.84 7.99
CA GLY A 199 10.63 15.75 7.02
C GLY A 199 9.51 15.14 6.20
N TYR A 200 9.04 15.92 5.22
CA TYR A 200 8.12 15.44 4.21
C TYR A 200 8.87 14.77 3.06
N ILE A 201 8.28 13.71 2.54
CA ILE A 201 8.63 13.11 1.26
C ILE A 201 7.41 13.23 0.34
N PHE A 202 7.64 13.56 -0.92
CA PHE A 202 6.63 13.75 -1.95
C PHE A 202 6.88 12.78 -3.11
N LEU A 203 5.81 12.32 -3.72
CA LEU A 203 5.80 11.52 -4.95
C LEU A 203 5.08 12.32 -6.04
N ASP A 204 5.79 12.65 -7.10
CA ASP A 204 5.25 13.39 -8.24
C ASP A 204 5.34 12.53 -9.50
N GLN A 205 4.21 12.33 -10.19
CA GLN A 205 4.22 11.66 -11.49
C GLN A 205 4.76 12.61 -12.55
N LEU A 206 5.94 12.31 -13.10
CA LEU A 206 6.53 13.07 -14.19
C LEU A 206 5.95 12.67 -15.56
N SER A 207 5.71 11.38 -15.76
CA SER A 207 5.10 10.86 -16.98
C SER A 207 4.41 9.53 -16.75
N GLY A 208 3.40 9.21 -17.55
CA GLY A 208 2.70 7.93 -17.55
C GLY A 208 1.43 8.00 -18.40
N PRO A 209 0.85 6.86 -18.78
CA PRO A 209 -0.35 6.80 -19.62
C PRO A 209 -1.65 7.12 -18.88
N GLY A 210 -1.68 7.01 -17.55
CA GLY A 210 -2.83 7.31 -16.68
C GLY A 210 -2.45 8.16 -15.47
N ASN A 211 -3.19 8.01 -14.37
CA ASN A 211 -2.96 8.74 -13.13
C ASN A 211 -2.33 7.84 -12.05
N MET A 212 -1.34 8.40 -11.36
CA MET A 212 -0.86 7.95 -10.06
C MET A 212 -1.75 8.57 -8.97
N TYR A 213 -2.27 7.74 -8.07
CA TYR A 213 -3.20 8.18 -7.03
C TYR A 213 -2.97 7.46 -5.70
N GLY A 214 -3.66 7.94 -4.66
CA GLY A 214 -3.52 7.48 -3.28
C GLY A 214 -2.77 8.50 -2.42
N THR A 215 -1.93 8.04 -1.50
CA THR A 215 -1.15 8.93 -0.63
C THR A 215 0.20 9.27 -1.29
N LEU A 216 0.32 10.51 -1.78
CA LEU A 216 1.49 10.97 -2.53
C LEU A 216 2.45 11.84 -1.72
N ASN A 217 2.18 12.03 -0.43
CA ASN A 217 3.13 12.66 0.48
C ASN A 217 2.97 12.11 1.90
N MET A 218 4.05 12.10 2.66
CA MET A 218 4.08 11.58 4.02
C MET A 218 5.05 12.39 4.87
N TYR A 219 4.85 12.37 6.19
CA TYR A 219 5.71 13.05 7.15
C TYR A 219 6.16 12.10 8.25
N GLY A 220 7.46 12.04 8.52
CA GLY A 220 7.97 11.18 9.57
C GLY A 220 9.47 11.32 9.76
N ALA A 221 10.04 10.33 10.46
CA ALA A 221 11.46 10.23 10.75
C ALA A 221 12.10 9.07 9.97
N ARG A 222 13.42 9.15 9.79
CA ARG A 222 14.31 8.13 9.22
C ARG A 222 14.00 7.82 7.75
N TRP A 223 13.02 6.97 7.50
CA TRP A 223 12.56 6.58 6.18
C TRP A 223 11.06 6.30 6.24
N LEU A 224 10.37 6.54 5.14
CA LEU A 224 8.92 6.46 5.05
C LEU A 224 8.53 5.39 4.04
N THR A 225 7.62 4.52 4.44
CA THR A 225 7.03 3.51 3.54
C THR A 225 5.64 3.95 3.13
N PHE A 226 5.48 4.27 1.85
CA PHE A 226 4.20 4.53 1.21
C PHE A 226 3.45 3.21 1.04
N THR A 227 2.23 3.13 1.58
CA THR A 227 1.42 1.89 1.63
C THR A 227 0.12 1.97 0.84
N ASP A 228 -0.10 3.07 0.11
CA ASP A 228 -1.31 3.31 -0.68
C ASP A 228 -0.99 4.18 -1.90
N VAL A 229 -0.05 3.73 -2.74
CA VAL A 229 0.23 4.33 -4.05
C VAL A 229 -0.27 3.36 -5.12
N ARG A 230 -0.99 3.87 -6.12
CA ARG A 230 -1.65 3.07 -7.16
C ARG A 230 -1.60 3.78 -8.51
N PHE A 231 -1.90 3.03 -9.56
CA PHE A 231 -1.93 3.50 -10.95
C PHE A 231 -3.14 2.90 -11.67
N ASP A 232 -3.88 3.73 -12.40
CA ASP A 232 -5.19 3.37 -12.99
C ASP A 232 -5.10 2.81 -14.42
N THR A 233 -3.96 2.98 -15.09
CA THR A 233 -3.80 2.64 -16.51
C THR A 233 -2.50 1.87 -16.71
N GLU A 234 -2.54 0.84 -17.56
CA GLU A 234 -1.35 0.07 -17.92
C GLU A 234 -0.30 0.91 -18.67
N GLY A 235 0.97 0.62 -18.38
CA GLY A 235 2.15 1.15 -19.04
C GLY A 235 3.20 1.61 -18.04
N THR A 236 4.22 2.30 -18.55
CA THR A 236 5.39 2.71 -17.77
C THR A 236 5.22 4.12 -17.23
N TYR A 237 5.40 4.28 -15.92
CA TYR A 237 5.37 5.55 -15.21
C TYR A 237 6.76 5.95 -14.77
N LEU A 238 7.04 7.26 -14.82
CA LEU A 238 8.22 7.87 -14.21
C LEU A 238 7.75 8.70 -13.03
N VAL A 239 8.20 8.34 -11.83
CA VAL A 239 7.83 8.99 -10.58
C VAL A 239 9.07 9.65 -9.99
N GLU A 240 8.98 10.96 -9.73
CA GLU A 240 9.97 11.72 -8.97
C GLU A 240 9.67 11.66 -7.48
N ILE A 241 10.72 11.55 -6.69
CA ILE A 241 10.67 11.46 -5.25
C ILE A 241 11.52 12.59 -4.69
N SER A 242 10.87 13.51 -3.99
CA SER A 242 11.50 14.73 -3.46
C SER A 242 11.23 14.89 -1.97
N THR A 243 11.94 15.83 -1.33
CA THR A 243 11.76 16.11 0.12
C THR A 243 11.56 17.59 0.38
N SER A 244 10.94 17.92 1.51
CA SER A 244 10.75 19.33 1.92
C SER A 244 12.06 20.04 2.30
N LEU A 245 13.16 19.30 2.47
CA LEU A 245 14.45 19.83 2.90
C LEU A 245 15.37 20.18 1.72
N GLY A 246 14.91 19.98 0.48
CA GLY A 246 15.67 20.33 -0.72
C GLY A 246 16.84 19.40 -1.03
N TYR A 247 16.82 18.16 -0.51
CA TYR A 247 17.73 17.11 -0.98
C TYR A 247 17.56 16.84 -2.47
N THR A 248 18.62 16.33 -3.09
CA THR A 248 18.59 16.00 -4.51
C THR A 248 17.52 14.92 -4.75
N PRO A 249 16.47 15.19 -5.55
CA PRO A 249 15.43 14.22 -5.85
C PRO A 249 16.00 13.00 -6.59
N ASP A 250 15.27 11.90 -6.53
CA ASP A 250 15.53 10.71 -7.33
C ASP A 250 14.26 10.27 -8.07
N THR A 251 14.41 9.45 -9.11
CA THR A 251 13.29 8.96 -9.91
C THR A 251 13.26 7.44 -9.93
N ILE A 252 12.05 6.88 -9.90
CA ILE A 252 11.83 5.46 -10.14
C ILE A 252 10.94 5.25 -11.36
N THR A 253 11.13 4.11 -12.01
CA THR A 253 10.24 3.64 -13.07
C THR A 253 9.31 2.57 -12.51
N VAL A 254 8.03 2.68 -12.85
CA VAL A 254 7.00 1.70 -12.45
C VAL A 254 6.31 1.18 -13.70
N ASP A 255 6.41 -0.12 -13.94
CA ASP A 255 5.73 -0.82 -15.02
C ASP A 255 4.40 -1.39 -14.51
N VAL A 256 3.32 -0.76 -14.93
CA VAL A 256 1.96 -1.15 -14.60
C VAL A 256 1.44 -2.03 -15.72
N TYR A 257 0.95 -3.22 -15.41
CA TYR A 257 0.35 -4.09 -16.41
C TYR A 257 -1.08 -4.41 -16.04
N THR A 258 -1.97 -4.48 -17.02
CA THR A 258 -3.23 -5.18 -16.79
C THR A 258 -2.87 -6.65 -16.73
N PRO A 259 -3.16 -7.39 -15.64
CA PRO A 259 -3.11 -8.83 -15.70
C PRO A 259 -3.95 -9.22 -16.90
N THR A 260 -3.36 -9.90 -17.89
CA THR A 260 -4.17 -10.55 -18.90
C THR A 260 -5.02 -11.53 -18.11
N GLU A 261 -6.29 -11.20 -17.90
CA GLU A 261 -7.27 -12.24 -17.65
C GLU A 261 -7.07 -13.20 -18.82
N GLY A 262 -6.46 -14.35 -18.53
CA GLY A 262 -6.30 -15.38 -19.53
C GLY A 262 -7.68 -15.56 -20.16
N VAL A 263 -7.78 -15.28 -21.45
CA VAL A 263 -9.01 -15.42 -22.22
C VAL A 263 -9.55 -16.82 -21.95
N ASN A 264 -10.70 -16.87 -21.27
CA ASN A 264 -11.22 -17.98 -20.47
C ASN A 264 -10.41 -18.24 -19.20
N THR A 265 -10.97 -17.90 -18.04
CA THR A 265 -11.05 -18.93 -17.01
C THR A 265 -12.09 -19.92 -17.55
N PRO A 266 -11.72 -21.05 -18.19
CA PRO A 266 -12.67 -22.15 -18.28
C PRO A 266 -13.09 -22.40 -16.84
N ASN A 267 -14.34 -22.81 -16.63
CA ASN A 267 -14.74 -23.35 -15.36
C ASN A 267 -13.79 -24.52 -15.05
N TYR A 268 -12.70 -24.24 -14.33
CA TYR A 268 -11.61 -25.18 -14.17
C TYR A 268 -12.16 -26.20 -13.18
N SER A 269 -12.36 -27.40 -13.70
CA SER A 269 -12.57 -28.59 -12.88
C SER A 269 -11.58 -28.61 -11.73
N SER A 270 -12.08 -28.52 -10.51
CA SER A 270 -11.26 -28.62 -9.30
C SER A 270 -10.45 -29.92 -9.31
N LEU A 271 -9.22 -29.83 -8.82
CA LEU A 271 -8.36 -30.98 -8.58
C LEU A 271 -8.74 -31.63 -7.25
N SER A 272 -9.38 -32.78 -7.32
CA SER A 272 -9.67 -33.60 -6.15
C SER A 272 -8.47 -34.47 -5.80
N ILE A 273 -7.93 -34.28 -4.59
CA ILE A 273 -6.84 -35.09 -4.03
C ILE A 273 -7.29 -35.81 -2.75
N PHE A 274 -7.22 -37.14 -2.72
CA PHE A 274 -7.65 -37.93 -1.57
C PHE A 274 -6.90 -39.27 -1.43
N PRO A 275 -6.75 -39.81 -0.21
CA PRO A 275 -7.07 -39.17 1.05
C PRO A 275 -6.05 -38.06 1.37
N ASN A 276 -6.51 -37.00 2.03
CA ASN A 276 -5.65 -36.01 2.66
C ASN A 276 -6.15 -35.83 4.11
N PRO A 277 -5.36 -36.16 5.15
CA PRO A 277 -3.99 -36.67 5.12
C PRO A 277 -3.84 -38.08 4.51
N PHE A 278 -2.64 -38.41 4.00
CA PHE A 278 -2.32 -39.72 3.43
C PHE A 278 -1.24 -40.47 4.23
N ASN A 279 -1.25 -41.80 4.11
CA ASN A 279 -0.11 -42.70 4.35
C ASN A 279 0.16 -43.35 2.98
N HIS A 280 1.33 -43.73 2.53
CA HIS A 280 1.49 -44.48 1.25
C HIS A 280 0.91 -43.83 -0.03
N ASN A 281 -0.39 -43.95 -0.35
CA ASN A 281 -0.93 -43.64 -1.67
C ASN A 281 -1.87 -42.42 -1.66
N VAL A 282 -1.88 -41.68 -2.77
CA VAL A 282 -2.77 -40.55 -3.03
C VAL A 282 -3.43 -40.71 -4.38
N THR A 283 -4.74 -40.49 -4.44
CA THR A 283 -5.51 -40.41 -5.69
C THR A 283 -5.69 -38.95 -6.08
N ILE A 284 -5.35 -38.63 -7.32
CA ILE A 284 -5.43 -37.29 -7.92
C ILE A 284 -6.34 -37.40 -9.15
N LYS A 285 -7.36 -36.55 -9.24
CA LYS A 285 -8.25 -36.48 -10.40
C LYS A 285 -8.70 -35.04 -10.63
N PHE A 286 -8.84 -34.66 -11.90
CA PHE A 286 -9.63 -33.48 -12.24
C PHE A 286 -11.11 -33.85 -12.19
N ASP A 287 -11.95 -32.98 -11.65
CA ASP A 287 -13.38 -33.23 -11.50
C ASP A 287 -14.13 -33.35 -12.84
N ASP A 288 -13.56 -32.83 -13.94
CA ASP A 288 -14.07 -33.01 -15.31
C ASP A 288 -13.58 -34.30 -15.99
N GLY A 289 -12.80 -35.13 -15.29
CA GLY A 289 -12.28 -36.39 -15.81
C GLY A 289 -11.12 -36.26 -16.79
N GLN A 290 -10.49 -35.08 -16.90
CA GLN A 290 -9.27 -34.92 -17.70
C GLN A 290 -8.13 -35.83 -17.24
N ARG A 291 -7.32 -36.26 -18.21
CA ARG A 291 -6.13 -37.07 -17.96
C ARG A 291 -4.98 -36.19 -17.51
N ILE A 292 -4.28 -36.66 -16.48
CA ILE A 292 -3.12 -35.97 -15.92
C ILE A 292 -1.90 -36.30 -16.77
N GLY A 293 -1.24 -35.26 -17.28
CA GLY A 293 -0.01 -35.36 -18.07
C GLY A 293 1.23 -35.35 -17.21
N GLU A 294 1.25 -34.53 -16.15
CA GLU A 294 2.36 -34.45 -15.22
C GLU A 294 1.86 -34.17 -13.80
N VAL A 295 2.56 -34.71 -12.79
CA VAL A 295 2.39 -34.33 -11.39
C VAL A 295 3.74 -33.99 -10.81
N ASN A 296 3.85 -32.78 -10.28
CA ASN A 296 5.01 -32.29 -9.55
C ASN A 296 4.69 -32.25 -8.06
N ILE A 297 5.59 -32.78 -7.25
CA ILE A 297 5.48 -32.80 -5.79
C ILE A 297 6.55 -31.88 -5.24
N ILE A 298 6.13 -30.89 -4.45
CA ILE A 298 6.99 -29.83 -3.92
C ILE A 298 6.90 -29.89 -2.40
N ASN A 299 8.04 -29.86 -1.70
CA ASN A 299 8.03 -29.85 -0.24
C ASN A 299 7.70 -28.46 0.34
N SER A 300 7.56 -28.36 1.66
CA SER A 300 7.28 -27.10 2.35
C SER A 300 8.37 -26.01 2.22
N GLN A 301 9.54 -26.34 1.65
CA GLN A 301 10.62 -25.40 1.36
C GLN A 301 10.58 -24.91 -0.10
N GLY A 302 9.56 -25.28 -0.88
CA GLY A 302 9.47 -24.95 -2.30
C GLY A 302 10.36 -25.81 -3.20
N LYS A 303 10.99 -26.86 -2.67
CA LYS A 303 11.85 -27.76 -3.46
C LYS A 303 11.01 -28.86 -4.13
N LEU A 304 11.14 -28.98 -5.45
CA LEU A 304 10.62 -30.12 -6.22
C LEU A 304 11.29 -31.42 -5.73
N VAL A 305 10.48 -32.34 -5.21
CA VAL A 305 10.94 -33.63 -4.66
C VAL A 305 10.72 -34.80 -5.62
N GLU A 306 9.68 -34.76 -6.45
CA GLU A 306 9.37 -35.82 -7.41
C GLU A 306 8.50 -35.29 -8.55
N THR A 307 8.65 -35.89 -9.73
CA THR A 307 7.84 -35.62 -10.93
C THR A 307 7.36 -36.95 -11.52
N HIS A 308 6.08 -37.03 -11.86
CA HIS A 308 5.49 -38.17 -12.55
C HIS A 308 4.84 -37.73 -13.86
N SER A 309 5.38 -38.16 -14.99
CA SER A 309 4.82 -37.88 -16.32
C SER A 309 3.98 -39.06 -16.83
N LEU A 310 2.95 -38.77 -17.63
CA LEU A 310 2.11 -39.74 -18.33
C LEU A 310 1.48 -40.80 -17.40
N ILE A 311 0.90 -40.33 -16.31
CA ILE A 311 0.33 -41.18 -15.28
C ILE A 311 -0.89 -41.94 -15.84
N SER A 312 -0.75 -43.25 -16.00
CA SER A 312 -1.82 -44.13 -16.49
C SER A 312 -2.87 -44.44 -15.42
N SER A 313 -2.51 -44.33 -14.13
CA SER A 313 -3.41 -44.53 -12.98
C SER A 313 -3.49 -43.30 -12.10
N SER A 314 -4.68 -42.80 -11.80
CA SER A 314 -4.91 -41.64 -10.92
C SER A 314 -4.34 -41.79 -9.50
N THR A 315 -3.71 -42.91 -9.14
CA THR A 315 -3.14 -43.16 -7.81
C THR A 315 -1.61 -43.19 -7.88
N LEU A 316 -0.96 -42.39 -7.03
CA LEU A 316 0.48 -42.32 -6.86
C LEU A 316 0.91 -42.97 -5.54
N ASN A 317 2.00 -43.73 -5.57
CA ASN A 317 2.61 -44.30 -4.37
C ASN A 317 3.73 -43.39 -3.86
N LEU A 318 3.41 -42.65 -2.80
CA LEU A 318 4.24 -41.69 -2.12
C LEU A 318 4.66 -42.20 -0.73
N SER A 319 4.80 -43.52 -0.58
CA SER A 319 5.19 -44.17 0.67
C SER A 319 6.57 -43.76 1.14
N HIS A 320 7.49 -43.56 0.19
CA HIS A 320 8.88 -43.22 0.43
C HIS A 320 9.09 -41.76 0.90
N LEU A 321 8.10 -40.88 0.70
CA LEU A 321 8.19 -39.50 1.17
C LEU A 321 8.13 -39.44 2.71
N PRO A 322 9.05 -38.69 3.37
CA PRO A 322 9.00 -38.41 4.80
C PRO A 322 7.68 -37.79 5.24
N LYS A 323 7.42 -37.82 6.55
CA LYS A 323 6.28 -37.12 7.15
C LYS A 323 6.44 -35.62 6.99
N GLY A 324 5.38 -34.91 6.58
CA GLY A 324 5.45 -33.48 6.31
C GLY A 324 4.30 -32.95 5.48
N VAL A 325 4.40 -31.67 5.11
CA VAL A 325 3.48 -30.97 4.22
C VAL A 325 4.11 -30.86 2.83
N TYR A 326 3.32 -31.18 1.82
CA TYR A 326 3.70 -31.13 0.42
C TYR A 326 2.66 -30.35 -0.37
N PHE A 327 3.09 -29.76 -1.47
CA PHE A 327 2.23 -29.19 -2.49
C PHE A 327 2.28 -30.10 -3.71
N ILE A 328 1.13 -30.42 -4.26
CA ILE A 328 1.03 -31.11 -5.54
C ILE A 328 0.56 -30.12 -6.58
N GLU A 329 1.33 -30.05 -7.66
CA GLU A 329 0.96 -29.38 -8.89
C GLU A 329 0.63 -30.47 -9.94
N ALA A 330 -0.60 -30.49 -10.44
CA ALA A 330 -1.01 -31.43 -11.49
C ALA A 330 -1.26 -30.70 -12.80
N ILE A 331 -0.61 -31.15 -13.87
CA ILE A 331 -0.71 -30.60 -15.22
C ILE A 331 -1.49 -31.57 -16.10
N SER A 332 -2.54 -31.08 -16.75
CA SER A 332 -3.35 -31.90 -17.68
C SER A 332 -2.60 -32.22 -18.98
N LEU A 333 -2.88 -33.37 -19.62
CA LEU A 333 -2.25 -33.77 -20.89
C LEU A 333 -2.47 -32.77 -22.04
N ILE A 334 -3.51 -31.94 -21.95
CA ILE A 334 -3.76 -30.88 -22.93
C ILE A 334 -2.92 -29.61 -22.67
N GLY A 335 -2.07 -29.59 -21.63
CA GLY A 335 -1.09 -28.52 -21.37
C GLY A 335 -1.66 -27.17 -20.89
N LEU A 336 -2.97 -27.10 -20.65
CA LEU A 336 -3.71 -25.84 -20.40
C LEU A 336 -4.12 -25.61 -18.94
N LYS A 337 -3.73 -26.50 -18.01
CA LYS A 337 -4.18 -26.45 -16.61
C LYS A 337 -3.04 -26.84 -15.68
N SER A 338 -2.79 -26.03 -14.66
CA SER A 338 -1.97 -26.36 -13.49
C SER A 338 -2.76 -25.94 -12.23
N GLU A 339 -2.89 -26.82 -11.26
CA GLU A 339 -3.55 -26.55 -9.97
C GLU A 339 -2.67 -27.04 -8.82
N VAL A 340 -2.53 -26.21 -7.80
CA VAL A 340 -1.70 -26.49 -6.62
C VAL A 340 -2.60 -26.82 -5.43
N SER A 341 -2.38 -27.97 -4.80
CA SER A 341 -3.14 -28.40 -3.61
C SER A 341 -2.22 -28.92 -2.49
N ILE A 342 -2.64 -28.72 -1.25
CA ILE A 342 -1.86 -29.06 -0.05
C ILE A 342 -2.12 -30.52 0.35
N LEU A 343 -1.05 -31.27 0.62
CA LEU A 343 -1.10 -32.65 1.12
C LEU A 343 -0.33 -32.82 2.42
N VAL A 344 -0.91 -33.58 3.34
CA VAL A 344 -0.31 -33.89 4.64
C VAL A 344 0.03 -35.38 4.71
N LYS A 345 1.31 -35.71 4.86
CA LYS A 345 1.80 -37.09 5.09
C LYS A 345 1.86 -37.39 6.59
N LYS A 346 1.20 -38.48 7.00
CA LYS A 346 1.17 -38.96 8.39
C LYS A 346 2.33 -39.85 8.80
#